data_AF-A0A5C5A7K3-F1
#
_entry.id   AF-A0A5C5A7K3-F1
#
_cell.length_a   1.000
_cell.length_b   1.000
_cell.length_c   1.000
_cell.angle_alpha   90.00
_cell.angle_beta   90.00
_cell.angle_gamma   90.00
#
_symmetry.space_group_name_H-M   'P 1'
#
loop_
_entity.id
_entity.type
_entity.pdbx_description
1 polymer ?
#
loop_
_entity_poly.entity_id
_entity_poly.type
_entity_poly.pdbx_seq_one_letter_code
_entity_poly.pdbx_strand_id
1 'polypeptide(L)'
;MNKNPFLALVLGLIPGLGHLYLKKFGRFILYGGGALLLFSIAVFCVVELIARELAFLSLFLLAVLWVVNLLDLVITIINQSKKQATGELTESSKESERFYIILLSIIPGLGHFQLGLMQRGLTFLVACTGIGSMIIFVALLTSQESFLIFLVTLPVLWIYNFFDVVQQLQKKERGEQLVDRTIFEEFEEHREQGKKSKTFASILAMFPGAGHMYLGLQRRGLQLMAAFLLSIYLLDLLRLSAFLFLVPIIWFYSFFDALQQTAKYGKERVNDEPIIDYFINHQRWIGIGLIALGGYYLLDQTVLPILNDYFATIFNIHLSALYYRYFQTSIVALLLIGGGFKLLLGNKENKGGTKE
;
A
#
# COMPACT_ATOMS: atom_id res chain seq x y z
N MET A 1 18.59 -36.54 -25.10
CA MET A 1 17.30 -35.96 -24.66
C MET A 1 17.60 -34.65 -23.98
N ASN A 2 17.33 -33.52 -24.66
CA ASN A 2 17.42 -32.20 -24.06
C ASN A 2 16.42 -32.13 -22.90
N LYS A 3 16.95 -32.12 -21.69
CA LYS A 3 16.13 -31.96 -20.49
C LYS A 3 15.84 -30.48 -20.33
N ASN A 4 14.57 -30.14 -20.20
CA ASN A 4 14.16 -28.75 -20.16
C ASN A 4 14.74 -28.07 -18.90
N PRO A 5 15.59 -27.04 -19.04
CA PRO A 5 16.22 -26.37 -17.90
C PRO A 5 15.19 -25.69 -16.98
N PHE A 6 14.03 -25.29 -17.53
CA PHE A 6 12.91 -24.78 -16.74
C PHE A 6 12.36 -25.84 -15.79
N LEU A 7 12.11 -27.05 -16.28
CA LEU A 7 11.60 -28.14 -15.44
C LEU A 7 12.62 -28.53 -14.38
N ALA A 8 13.91 -28.48 -14.70
CA ALA A 8 14.98 -28.70 -13.73
C ALA A 8 14.92 -27.67 -12.59
N LEU A 9 14.74 -26.38 -12.90
CA LEU A 9 14.65 -25.31 -11.92
C LEU A 9 13.40 -25.41 -11.03
N VAL A 10 12.23 -25.70 -11.63
CA VAL A 10 10.97 -25.92 -10.87
C VAL A 10 11.11 -27.10 -9.92
N LEU A 11 11.68 -28.21 -10.39
CA LEU A 11 11.99 -29.36 -9.53
C LEU A 11 13.07 -29.03 -8.49
N GLY A 12 13.94 -28.07 -8.76
CA GLY A 12 14.97 -27.56 -7.85
C GLY A 12 14.43 -26.86 -6.61
N LEU A 13 13.16 -26.43 -6.60
CA LEU A 13 12.50 -25.87 -5.41
C LEU A 13 12.44 -26.89 -4.27
N ILE A 14 12.40 -28.19 -4.60
CA ILE A 14 12.56 -29.28 -3.64
C ILE A 14 14.04 -29.69 -3.67
N PRO A 15 14.78 -29.60 -2.54
CA PRO A 15 16.20 -29.94 -2.48
C PRO A 15 16.51 -31.29 -3.14
N GLY A 16 17.46 -31.29 -4.07
CA GLY A 16 17.93 -32.48 -4.79
C GLY A 16 17.11 -32.89 -6.02
N LEU A 17 15.80 -32.63 -6.11
CA LEU A 17 14.97 -33.15 -7.23
C LEU A 17 15.37 -32.59 -8.60
N GLY A 18 15.78 -31.32 -8.66
CA GLY A 18 16.36 -30.73 -9.87
C GLY A 18 17.62 -31.46 -10.35
N HIS A 19 18.49 -31.89 -9.43
CA HIS A 19 19.69 -32.66 -9.76
C HIS A 19 19.37 -34.10 -10.18
N LEU A 20 18.35 -34.73 -9.59
CA LEU A 20 17.85 -36.04 -10.02
C LEU A 20 17.34 -35.96 -11.46
N TYR A 21 16.59 -34.90 -11.78
CA TYR A 21 16.16 -34.63 -13.14
C TYR A 21 17.36 -34.48 -14.08
N LEU A 22 18.44 -33.81 -13.69
CA LEU A 22 19.67 -33.73 -14.51
C LEU A 22 20.56 -34.98 -14.47
N LYS A 23 20.08 -36.12 -13.93
CA LYS A 23 20.82 -37.39 -13.74
C LYS A 23 22.10 -37.25 -12.89
N LYS A 24 22.15 -36.26 -11.99
CA LYS A 24 23.25 -36.04 -11.03
C LYS A 24 22.92 -36.65 -9.67
N PHE A 25 22.98 -37.98 -9.60
CA PHE A 25 22.52 -38.75 -8.44
C PHE A 25 23.25 -38.40 -7.13
N GLY A 26 24.57 -38.14 -7.18
CA GLY A 26 25.33 -37.74 -5.99
C GLY A 26 24.84 -36.43 -5.37
N ARG A 27 24.50 -35.44 -6.20
CA ARG A 27 23.96 -34.14 -5.75
C ARG A 27 22.52 -34.25 -5.25
N PHE A 28 21.72 -35.13 -5.86
CA PHE A 28 20.40 -35.47 -5.36
C PHE A 28 20.45 -36.03 -3.93
N ILE A 29 21.33 -37.00 -3.66
CA ILE A 29 21.48 -37.56 -2.31
C ILE A 29 21.97 -36.50 -1.33
N LEU A 30 22.97 -35.70 -1.73
CA LEU A 30 23.55 -34.68 -0.85
C LEU A 30 22.50 -33.64 -0.42
N TYR A 31 21.80 -33.02 -1.37
CA TYR A 31 20.83 -31.97 -1.07
C TYR A 31 19.49 -32.52 -0.57
N GLY A 32 18.96 -33.58 -1.21
CA GLY A 32 17.69 -34.18 -0.81
C GLY A 32 17.79 -34.91 0.53
N GLY A 33 18.85 -35.71 0.72
CA GLY A 33 19.11 -36.41 1.98
C GLY A 33 19.47 -35.44 3.11
N GLY A 34 20.29 -34.43 2.83
CA GLY A 34 20.62 -33.38 3.81
C GLY A 34 19.39 -32.58 4.25
N ALA A 35 18.51 -32.22 3.32
CA ALA A 35 17.26 -31.53 3.63
C ALA A 35 16.31 -32.39 4.47
N LEU A 36 16.11 -33.66 4.11
CA LEU A 36 15.27 -34.59 4.88
C LEU A 36 15.80 -34.80 6.30
N LEU A 37 17.12 -34.93 6.47
CA LEU A 37 17.75 -35.09 7.78
C LEU A 37 17.55 -33.84 8.65
N LEU A 38 17.82 -32.64 8.13
CA LEU A 38 17.64 -31.39 8.86
C LEU A 38 16.17 -31.14 9.21
N PHE A 39 15.25 -31.43 8.30
CA PHE A 39 13.82 -31.34 8.56
C PHE A 39 13.36 -32.33 9.64
N SER A 40 13.85 -33.56 9.61
CA SER A 40 13.52 -34.58 10.61
C SER A 40 14.03 -34.19 12.00
N ILE A 41 15.24 -33.63 12.09
CA ILE A 41 15.79 -33.10 13.35
C ILE A 41 14.94 -31.94 13.86
N ALA A 42 14.56 -31.01 12.98
CA ALA A 42 13.72 -29.87 13.35
C ALA A 42 12.37 -30.33 13.92
N VAL A 43 11.69 -31.27 13.25
CA VAL A 43 10.41 -31.82 13.70
C VAL A 43 10.56 -32.56 15.04
N PHE A 44 11.58 -33.42 15.18
CA PHE A 44 11.82 -34.15 16.42
C PHE A 44 12.05 -33.21 17.62
N CYS A 45 12.89 -32.18 17.45
CA CYS A 45 13.16 -31.19 18.49
C CYS A 45 11.92 -30.37 18.89
N VAL A 46 10.99 -30.14 17.95
CA VAL A 46 9.72 -29.43 18.22
C VAL A 46 8.73 -30.33 18.96
N VAL A 47 8.59 -31.59 18.53
CA VAL A 47 7.62 -32.54 19.11
C VAL A 47 7.99 -32.91 20.53
N GLU A 48 9.26 -33.21 20.79
CA GLU A 48 9.72 -33.64 22.12
C GLU A 48 9.91 -32.46 23.10
N LEU A 49 9.74 -31.20 22.66
CA LEU A 49 9.99 -29.99 23.47
C LEU A 49 11.41 -29.89 24.08
N ILE A 50 12.37 -30.72 23.63
CA ILE A 50 13.69 -30.87 24.27
C ILE A 50 14.59 -29.65 24.04
N ALA A 51 14.60 -29.09 22.82
CA ALA A 51 15.56 -28.03 22.48
C ALA A 51 15.07 -27.13 21.33
N ARG A 52 14.38 -26.05 21.69
CA ARG A 52 13.90 -25.05 20.73
C ARG A 52 15.03 -24.43 19.90
N GLU A 53 16.19 -24.18 20.51
CA GLU A 53 17.36 -23.61 19.83
C GLU A 53 17.91 -24.53 18.73
N LEU A 54 17.96 -25.83 18.98
CA LEU A 54 18.37 -26.84 17.99
C LEU A 54 17.36 -26.96 16.84
N ALA A 55 16.06 -26.80 17.13
CA ALA A 55 15.03 -26.73 16.09
C ALA A 55 15.20 -25.49 15.20
N PHE A 56 15.47 -24.31 15.78
CA PHE A 56 15.74 -23.10 15.02
C PHE A 56 17.02 -23.21 14.19
N LEU A 57 18.10 -23.76 14.76
CA LEU A 57 19.35 -23.96 14.05
C LEU A 57 19.19 -24.92 12.86
N SER A 58 18.46 -26.03 13.03
CA SER A 58 18.21 -27.01 11.96
C SER A 58 17.35 -26.43 10.83
N LEU A 59 16.34 -25.63 11.15
CA LEU A 59 15.55 -24.88 10.15
C LEU A 59 16.40 -23.83 9.41
N PHE A 60 17.28 -23.13 10.11
CA PHE A 60 18.21 -22.18 9.49
C PHE A 60 19.17 -22.88 8.53
N LEU A 61 19.79 -23.99 8.95
CA LEU A 61 20.66 -24.78 8.09
C LEU A 61 19.93 -25.38 6.88
N LEU A 62 18.65 -25.75 7.05
CA LEU A 62 17.79 -26.20 5.96
C LEU A 62 17.59 -25.12 4.91
N ALA A 63 17.33 -23.88 5.34
CA ALA A 63 17.20 -22.73 4.44
C ALA A 63 18.52 -22.43 3.69
N VAL A 64 19.65 -22.48 4.39
CA VAL A 64 20.98 -22.33 3.77
C VAL A 64 21.24 -23.42 2.74
N LEU A 65 20.96 -24.68 3.08
CA LEU A 65 21.11 -25.82 2.17
C LEU A 65 20.23 -25.66 0.92
N TRP A 66 19.00 -25.17 1.09
CA TRP A 66 18.08 -24.89 -0.01
C TRP A 66 18.65 -23.84 -0.99
N VAL A 67 19.21 -22.74 -0.47
CA VAL A 67 19.87 -21.71 -1.28
C VAL A 67 21.08 -22.29 -2.02
N VAL A 68 21.94 -23.05 -1.33
CA VAL A 68 23.12 -23.68 -1.94
C VAL A 68 22.73 -24.67 -3.04
N ASN A 69 21.68 -25.47 -2.82
CA ASN A 69 21.11 -26.38 -3.83
C ASN A 69 20.66 -25.62 -5.08
N LEU A 70 19.94 -24.50 -4.92
CA LEU A 70 19.50 -23.69 -6.06
C LEU A 70 20.68 -23.10 -6.84
N LEU A 71 21.68 -22.56 -6.14
CA LEU A 71 22.88 -22.02 -6.77
C LEU A 71 23.66 -23.10 -7.53
N ASP A 72 23.90 -24.27 -6.92
CA ASP A 72 24.60 -25.37 -7.58
C ASP A 72 23.82 -25.92 -8.78
N LEU A 73 22.49 -25.97 -8.70
CA LEU A 73 21.62 -26.37 -9.81
C LEU A 73 21.74 -25.38 -10.99
N VAL A 74 21.69 -24.08 -10.73
CA VAL A 74 21.88 -23.03 -11.74
C VAL A 74 23.24 -23.16 -12.41
N ILE A 75 24.33 -23.31 -11.63
CA ILE A 75 25.69 -23.50 -12.14
C ILE A 75 25.77 -24.77 -13.01
N THR A 76 25.11 -25.86 -12.60
CA THR A 76 25.07 -27.11 -13.36
C THR A 76 24.43 -26.93 -14.74
N ILE A 77 23.31 -26.22 -14.79
CA ILE A 77 22.55 -25.97 -16.02
C ILE A 77 23.36 -25.08 -16.97
N ILE A 78 23.96 -23.99 -16.46
CA ILE A 78 24.80 -23.09 -17.25
C ILE A 78 25.97 -23.85 -17.88
N ASN A 79 26.66 -24.69 -17.10
CA ASN A 79 27.78 -25.47 -17.59
C ASN A 79 27.37 -26.55 -18.61
N GLN A 80 26.16 -27.10 -18.50
CA GLN A 80 25.63 -28.03 -19.51
C GLN A 80 25.25 -27.31 -20.80
N SER A 81 24.57 -26.16 -20.72
CA SER A 81 24.23 -25.33 -21.88
C SER A 81 25.49 -24.89 -22.65
N LYS A 82 26.55 -24.50 -21.93
CA LYS A 82 27.84 -24.14 -22.54
C LYS A 82 28.53 -25.30 -23.25
N LYS A 83 28.39 -26.54 -22.75
CA LYS A 83 28.90 -27.77 -23.41
C LYS A 83 28.10 -28.15 -24.66
N GLN A 84 26.84 -27.73 -24.73
CA GLN A 84 25.92 -28.07 -25.82
C GLN A 84 25.96 -27.05 -26.95
N ALA A 85 26.38 -25.80 -26.67
CA ALA A 85 26.61 -24.74 -27.63
C ALA A 85 27.73 -25.03 -28.65
N THR A 86 28.57 -26.05 -28.45
CA THR A 86 29.62 -26.45 -29.39
C THR A 86 29.09 -27.26 -30.60
N GLY A 87 27.78 -27.51 -30.72
CA GLY A 87 27.21 -28.39 -31.75
C GLY A 87 26.05 -27.85 -32.61
N GLU A 88 25.20 -26.95 -32.12
CA GLU A 88 23.97 -26.51 -32.84
C GLU A 88 23.69 -25.02 -32.60
N LEU A 89 23.95 -24.17 -33.61
CA LEU A 89 24.10 -22.72 -33.44
C LEU A 89 22.79 -21.91 -33.37
N THR A 90 21.62 -22.48 -33.65
CA THR A 90 20.37 -21.68 -33.80
C THR A 90 19.27 -22.02 -32.80
N GLU A 91 19.06 -23.28 -32.42
CA GLU A 91 18.07 -23.64 -31.39
C GLU A 91 18.59 -23.40 -29.96
N SER A 92 19.88 -23.68 -29.73
CA SER A 92 20.54 -23.47 -28.42
C SER A 92 20.44 -22.01 -27.92
N SER A 93 20.50 -21.04 -28.84
CA SER A 93 20.40 -19.62 -28.49
C SER A 93 19.01 -19.24 -27.94
N LYS A 94 17.93 -19.80 -28.49
CA LYS A 94 16.57 -19.46 -28.07
C LYS A 94 16.22 -20.08 -26.71
N GLU A 95 16.61 -21.34 -26.49
CA GLU A 95 16.42 -21.98 -25.17
C GLU A 95 17.24 -21.30 -24.08
N SER A 96 18.47 -20.89 -24.40
CA SER A 96 19.34 -20.14 -23.47
C SER A 96 18.76 -18.78 -23.10
N GLU A 97 18.24 -18.04 -24.08
CA GLU A 97 17.60 -16.75 -23.87
C GLU A 97 16.35 -16.87 -22.97
N ARG A 98 15.47 -17.84 -23.28
CA ARG A 98 14.28 -18.14 -22.48
C ARG A 98 14.64 -18.44 -21.02
N PHE A 99 15.66 -19.27 -20.81
CA PHE A 99 16.13 -19.62 -19.48
C PHE A 99 16.62 -18.38 -18.72
N TYR A 100 17.43 -17.54 -19.37
CA TYR A 100 17.99 -16.34 -18.73
C TYR A 100 16.91 -15.31 -18.35
N ILE A 101 15.90 -15.12 -19.21
CA ILE A 101 14.74 -14.25 -18.92
C ILE A 101 13.98 -14.74 -17.69
N ILE A 102 13.69 -16.04 -17.63
CA ILE A 102 12.98 -16.65 -16.49
C ILE A 102 13.82 -16.57 -15.21
N LEU A 103 15.13 -16.84 -15.29
CA LEU A 103 16.02 -16.74 -14.14
C LEU A 103 16.06 -15.31 -13.58
N LEU A 104 16.19 -14.31 -14.45
CA LEU A 104 16.18 -12.90 -14.05
C LEU A 104 14.83 -12.47 -13.46
N SER A 105 13.71 -13.06 -13.88
CA SER A 105 12.38 -12.71 -13.35
C SER A 105 12.20 -13.00 -11.85
N ILE A 106 13.10 -13.78 -11.23
CA ILE A 106 13.16 -13.97 -9.77
C ILE A 106 13.45 -12.64 -9.06
N ILE A 107 14.17 -11.72 -9.69
CA ILE A 107 14.35 -10.37 -9.17
C ILE A 107 13.34 -9.46 -9.88
N PRO A 108 12.40 -8.83 -9.15
CA PRO A 108 11.40 -7.96 -9.75
C PRO A 108 11.99 -6.95 -10.73
N GLY A 109 11.46 -6.93 -11.95
CA GLY A 109 11.87 -6.03 -13.02
C GLY A 109 13.02 -6.52 -13.92
N LEU A 110 13.92 -7.40 -13.47
CA LEU A 110 15.08 -7.78 -14.30
C LEU A 110 14.72 -8.64 -15.52
N GLY A 111 13.69 -9.49 -15.41
CA GLY A 111 13.20 -10.27 -16.55
C GLY A 111 12.67 -9.39 -17.69
N HIS A 112 12.05 -8.25 -17.36
CA HIS A 112 11.58 -7.26 -18.34
C HIS A 112 12.71 -6.52 -19.01
N PHE A 113 13.79 -6.19 -18.29
CA PHE A 113 14.98 -5.57 -18.89
C PHE A 113 15.59 -6.45 -19.97
N GLN A 114 15.65 -7.76 -19.74
CA GLN A 114 16.13 -8.71 -20.75
C GLN A 114 15.20 -8.82 -21.98
N LEU A 115 13.90 -8.57 -21.80
CA LEU A 115 12.94 -8.48 -22.89
C LEU A 115 12.98 -7.13 -23.63
N GLY A 116 13.78 -6.17 -23.18
CA GLY A 116 13.83 -4.80 -23.70
C GLY A 116 12.71 -3.88 -23.20
N LEU A 117 11.95 -4.33 -22.19
CA LEU A 117 10.83 -3.60 -21.57
C LEU A 117 11.32 -2.82 -20.35
N MET A 118 12.06 -1.72 -20.60
CA MET A 118 12.73 -0.94 -19.57
C MET A 118 11.76 -0.25 -18.61
N GLN A 119 10.72 0.41 -19.13
CA GLN A 119 9.74 1.10 -18.27
C GLN A 119 8.95 0.12 -17.39
N ARG A 120 8.56 -1.02 -17.97
CA ARG A 120 7.83 -2.06 -17.25
C ARG A 120 8.67 -2.69 -16.15
N GLY A 121 9.93 -3.02 -16.45
CA GLY A 121 10.86 -3.56 -15.48
C GLY A 121 11.15 -2.59 -14.33
N LEU A 122 11.36 -1.32 -14.67
CA LEU A 122 11.61 -0.27 -13.67
C LEU A 122 10.39 -0.07 -12.76
N THR A 123 9.18 -0.17 -13.29
CA THR A 123 7.94 -0.10 -12.51
C THR A 123 7.91 -1.18 -11.42
N PHE A 124 8.22 -2.43 -11.75
CA PHE A 124 8.25 -3.53 -10.78
C PHE A 124 9.37 -3.40 -9.76
N LEU A 125 10.58 -3.01 -10.20
CA LEU A 125 11.73 -2.81 -9.33
C LEU A 125 11.46 -1.71 -8.30
N VAL A 126 10.96 -0.55 -8.75
CA VAL A 126 10.61 0.59 -7.89
C VAL A 126 9.46 0.22 -6.97
N ALA A 127 8.41 -0.43 -7.47
CA ALA A 127 7.28 -0.82 -6.63
C ALA A 127 7.68 -1.81 -5.53
N CYS A 128 8.44 -2.86 -5.85
CA CYS A 128 8.90 -3.83 -4.86
C CYS A 128 9.83 -3.20 -3.82
N THR A 129 10.82 -2.42 -4.27
CA THR A 129 11.80 -1.78 -3.39
C THR A 129 11.16 -0.69 -2.54
N GLY A 130 10.31 0.13 -3.14
CA GLY A 130 9.62 1.23 -2.46
C GLY A 130 8.59 0.76 -1.44
N ILE A 131 7.77 -0.25 -1.77
CA ILE A 131 6.82 -0.84 -0.80
C ILE A 131 7.58 -1.52 0.33
N GLY A 132 8.63 -2.29 0.03
CA GLY A 132 9.43 -2.96 1.05
C GLY A 132 10.14 -1.99 2.00
N SER A 133 10.81 -0.97 1.45
CA SER A 133 11.50 0.04 2.26
C SER A 133 10.52 0.87 3.09
N MET A 134 9.34 1.22 2.54
CA MET A 134 8.31 1.96 3.26
C MET A 134 7.73 1.16 4.43
N ILE A 135 7.42 -0.13 4.23
CA ILE A 135 6.91 -1.00 5.30
C ILE A 135 7.92 -1.11 6.44
N ILE A 136 9.19 -1.36 6.11
CA ILE A 136 10.27 -1.45 7.10
C ILE A 136 10.45 -0.10 7.80
N PHE A 137 10.47 1.00 7.05
CA PHE A 137 10.61 2.35 7.60
C PHE A 137 9.50 2.67 8.59
N VAL A 138 8.24 2.42 8.23
CA VAL A 138 7.08 2.67 9.11
C VAL A 138 7.14 1.77 10.35
N ALA A 139 7.48 0.48 10.20
CA ALA A 139 7.63 -0.43 11.33
C ALA A 139 8.72 0.03 12.30
N LEU A 140 9.87 0.48 11.79
CA LEU A 140 10.97 1.01 12.60
C LEU A 140 10.61 2.35 13.27
N LEU A 141 10.01 3.27 12.51
CA LEU A 141 9.65 4.61 13.00
C LEU A 141 8.58 4.55 14.10
N THR A 142 7.59 3.68 13.93
CA THR A 142 6.47 3.53 14.88
C THR A 142 6.78 2.55 16.01
N SER A 143 7.88 1.78 15.90
CA SER A 143 8.20 0.65 16.79
C SER A 143 7.04 -0.36 16.92
N GLN A 144 6.23 -0.50 15.87
CA GLN A 144 5.13 -1.46 15.83
C GLN A 144 5.39 -2.56 14.81
N GLU A 145 5.62 -3.77 15.31
CA GLU A 145 5.84 -4.97 14.49
C GLU A 145 4.62 -5.33 13.63
N SER A 146 3.42 -4.90 14.03
CA SER A 146 2.17 -5.16 13.30
C SER A 146 2.23 -4.68 11.84
N PHE A 147 3.01 -3.65 11.52
CA PHE A 147 3.17 -3.19 10.14
C PHE A 147 3.90 -4.20 9.24
N LEU A 148 4.68 -5.13 9.80
CA LEU A 148 5.34 -6.18 9.02
C LEU A 148 4.35 -7.14 8.34
N ILE A 149 3.08 -7.18 8.78
CA ILE A 149 2.06 -7.99 8.09
C ILE A 149 1.90 -7.57 6.62
N PHE A 150 2.11 -6.28 6.30
CA PHE A 150 2.02 -5.77 4.94
C PHE A 150 3.14 -6.27 4.01
N LEU A 151 4.19 -6.89 4.55
CA LEU A 151 5.26 -7.52 3.77
C LEU A 151 4.72 -8.64 2.87
N VAL A 152 3.54 -9.21 3.18
CA VAL A 152 2.80 -10.15 2.33
C VAL A 152 2.50 -9.60 0.93
N THR A 153 2.49 -8.28 0.77
CA THR A 153 2.31 -7.61 -0.53
C THR A 153 3.49 -7.88 -1.47
N LEU A 154 4.71 -8.07 -0.94
CA LEU A 154 5.91 -8.28 -1.77
C LEU A 154 5.87 -9.64 -2.50
N PRO A 155 5.56 -10.79 -1.85
CA PRO A 155 5.33 -12.05 -2.55
C PRO A 155 4.23 -11.97 -3.61
N VAL A 156 3.13 -11.26 -3.34
CA VAL A 156 2.03 -11.10 -4.31
C VAL A 156 2.53 -10.33 -5.54
N LEU A 157 3.24 -9.23 -5.34
CA LEU A 157 3.84 -8.44 -6.42
C LEU A 157 4.88 -9.25 -7.20
N TRP A 158 5.70 -10.05 -6.51
CA TRP A 158 6.68 -10.93 -7.13
C TRP A 158 6.04 -11.99 -8.04
N ILE A 159 4.98 -12.67 -7.58
CA ILE A 159 4.24 -13.65 -8.39
C ILE A 159 3.66 -12.98 -9.64
N TYR A 160 3.05 -11.79 -9.48
CA TYR A 160 2.51 -11.04 -10.60
C TYR A 160 3.62 -10.66 -11.59
N ASN A 161 4.74 -10.12 -11.11
CA ASN A 161 5.92 -9.80 -11.93
C ASN A 161 6.41 -11.03 -12.71
N PHE A 162 6.55 -12.18 -12.05
CA PHE A 162 6.98 -13.43 -12.68
C PHE A 162 6.03 -13.84 -13.80
N PHE A 163 4.73 -13.86 -13.51
CA PHE A 163 3.70 -14.19 -14.48
C PHE A 163 3.69 -13.23 -15.68
N ASP A 164 3.90 -11.95 -15.41
CA ASP A 164 3.97 -10.90 -16.41
C ASP A 164 5.16 -11.08 -17.37
N VAL A 165 6.36 -11.37 -16.84
CA VAL A 165 7.53 -11.70 -17.68
C VAL A 165 7.24 -12.92 -18.56
N VAL A 166 6.63 -13.97 -18.00
CA VAL A 166 6.28 -15.19 -18.75
C VAL A 166 5.29 -14.87 -19.88
N GLN A 167 4.28 -14.03 -19.63
CA GLN A 167 3.34 -13.61 -20.68
C GLN A 167 4.02 -12.81 -21.79
N GLN A 168 4.90 -11.86 -21.44
CA GLN A 168 5.61 -11.03 -22.42
C GLN A 168 6.60 -11.86 -23.23
N LEU A 169 7.26 -12.83 -22.59
CA LEU A 169 8.10 -13.81 -23.27
C LEU A 169 7.30 -14.65 -24.27
N GLN A 170 6.12 -15.13 -23.89
CA GLN A 170 5.23 -15.86 -24.80
C GLN A 170 4.75 -15.00 -25.97
N LYS A 171 4.47 -13.70 -25.75
CA LYS A 171 4.14 -12.75 -26.83
C LYS A 171 5.30 -12.64 -27.83
N LYS A 172 6.53 -12.48 -27.34
CA LYS A 172 7.74 -12.47 -28.17
C LYS A 172 7.93 -13.76 -28.95
N GLU A 173 7.70 -14.92 -28.33
CA GLU A 173 7.79 -16.24 -28.97
C GLU A 173 6.75 -16.43 -30.09
N ARG A 174 5.56 -15.83 -29.96
CA ARG A 174 4.52 -15.80 -31.01
C ARG A 174 4.83 -14.81 -32.15
N GLY A 175 5.91 -14.03 -32.05
CA GLY A 175 6.28 -13.01 -33.04
C GLY A 175 5.51 -11.69 -32.90
N GLU A 176 4.81 -11.47 -31.78
CA GLU A 176 4.17 -10.19 -31.49
C GLU A 176 5.23 -9.13 -31.14
N GLN A 177 5.03 -7.89 -31.57
CA GLN A 177 5.89 -6.78 -31.17
C GLN A 177 5.64 -6.42 -29.70
N LEU A 178 6.72 -6.38 -28.92
CA LEU A 178 6.68 -5.91 -27.54
C LEU A 178 6.74 -4.38 -27.53
N VAL A 179 5.77 -3.74 -26.88
CA VAL A 179 5.75 -2.28 -26.65
C VAL A 179 6.19 -2.01 -25.22
N ASP A 180 7.25 -1.22 -25.06
CA ASP A 180 7.70 -0.79 -23.73
C ASP A 180 6.80 0.31 -23.19
N ARG A 181 5.98 -0.05 -22.20
CA ARG A 181 5.04 0.82 -21.50
C ARG A 181 4.93 0.37 -20.06
N THR A 182 4.56 1.29 -19.18
CA THR A 182 4.31 0.93 -17.78
C THR A 182 3.06 0.06 -17.66
N ILE A 183 2.97 -0.71 -16.58
CA ILE A 183 1.77 -1.53 -16.27
C ILE A 183 0.54 -0.62 -16.16
N PHE A 184 0.70 0.56 -15.56
CA PHE A 184 -0.37 1.53 -15.37
C PHE A 184 -0.91 2.04 -16.70
N GLU A 185 -0.03 2.33 -17.66
CA GLU A 185 -0.40 2.77 -19.00
C GLU A 185 -1.16 1.68 -19.78
N GLU A 186 -0.74 0.41 -19.66
CA GLU A 186 -1.47 -0.72 -20.24
C GLU A 186 -2.90 -0.89 -19.66
N PHE A 187 -3.08 -0.58 -18.38
CA PHE A 187 -4.41 -0.53 -17.75
C PHE A 187 -5.25 0.67 -18.23
N GLU A 188 -4.64 1.74 -18.73
CA GLU A 188 -5.32 2.91 -19.28
C GLU A 188 -5.69 2.72 -20.76
N GLU A 189 -4.86 2.04 -21.55
CA GLU A 189 -5.04 1.88 -23.02
C GLU A 189 -6.25 1.01 -23.40
N HIS A 190 -6.65 0.08 -22.55
CA HIS A 190 -7.88 -0.71 -22.74
C HIS A 190 -9.17 0.10 -22.48
N ARG A 191 -9.08 1.39 -22.17
CA ARG A 191 -10.24 2.27 -21.95
C ARG A 191 -10.44 3.19 -23.14
N GLU A 192 -11.68 3.23 -23.63
CA GLU A 192 -12.07 4.11 -24.75
C GLU A 192 -11.58 5.55 -24.52
N GLN A 193 -10.65 6.00 -25.37
CA GLN A 193 -10.32 7.41 -25.61
C GLN A 193 -9.84 8.20 -24.38
N GLY A 194 -8.79 7.73 -23.68
CA GLY A 194 -8.14 8.53 -22.62
C GLY A 194 -9.02 8.82 -21.40
N LYS A 195 -10.15 8.12 -21.26
CA LYS A 195 -11.06 8.26 -20.13
C LYS A 195 -10.48 7.54 -18.90
N LYS A 196 -10.35 8.29 -17.81
CA LYS A 196 -9.99 7.79 -16.48
C LYS A 196 -10.88 6.62 -16.04
N SER A 197 -10.32 5.70 -15.26
CA SER A 197 -11.01 4.50 -14.80
C SER A 197 -12.18 4.81 -13.88
N LYS A 198 -13.37 4.31 -14.21
CA LYS A 198 -14.50 4.36 -13.27
C LYS A 198 -14.23 3.52 -12.03
N THR A 199 -13.71 2.30 -12.20
CA THR A 199 -13.41 1.41 -11.09
C THR A 199 -12.35 1.99 -10.15
N PHE A 200 -11.28 2.57 -10.71
CA PHE A 200 -10.23 3.19 -9.89
C PHE A 200 -10.74 4.44 -9.18
N ALA A 201 -11.55 5.27 -9.85
CA ALA A 201 -12.21 6.42 -9.23
C ALA A 201 -13.09 5.98 -8.05
N SER A 202 -13.86 4.89 -8.20
CA SER A 202 -14.69 4.32 -7.14
C SER A 202 -13.88 3.73 -5.99
N ILE A 203 -12.72 3.12 -6.25
CA ILE A 203 -11.82 2.65 -5.19
C ILE A 203 -11.23 3.86 -4.44
N LEU A 204 -10.73 4.85 -5.17
CA LEU A 204 -10.20 6.09 -4.60
C LEU A 204 -11.26 6.89 -3.83
N ALA A 205 -12.55 6.75 -4.17
CA ALA A 205 -13.65 7.39 -3.44
C ALA A 205 -13.72 6.98 -1.97
N MET A 206 -13.16 5.81 -1.58
CA MET A 206 -13.05 5.41 -0.18
C MET A 206 -12.22 6.39 0.65
N PHE A 207 -11.32 7.15 0.02
CA PHE A 207 -10.61 8.25 0.65
C PHE A 207 -11.28 9.57 0.23
N PRO A 208 -11.86 10.33 1.19
CA PRO A 208 -12.59 11.55 0.87
C PRO A 208 -11.81 12.52 -0.02
N GLY A 209 -12.38 12.86 -1.18
CA GLY A 209 -11.79 13.79 -2.15
C GLY A 209 -10.84 13.17 -3.18
N ALA A 210 -10.26 11.98 -2.94
CA ALA A 210 -9.31 11.38 -3.88
C ALA A 210 -9.97 10.91 -5.18
N GLY A 211 -11.17 10.32 -5.09
CA GLY A 211 -11.95 9.95 -6.28
C GLY A 211 -12.27 11.16 -7.17
N HIS A 212 -12.64 12.30 -6.58
CA HIS A 212 -12.89 13.55 -7.30
C HIS A 212 -11.64 14.08 -8.01
N MET A 213 -10.51 14.12 -7.32
CA MET A 213 -9.24 14.59 -7.89
C MET A 213 -8.77 13.70 -9.05
N TYR A 214 -8.99 12.38 -8.97
CA TYR A 214 -8.69 11.46 -10.05
C TYR A 214 -9.54 11.70 -11.32
N LEU A 215 -10.79 12.14 -11.14
CA LEU A 215 -11.68 12.57 -12.24
C LEU A 215 -11.37 13.99 -12.74
N GLY A 216 -10.38 14.67 -12.17
CA GLY A 216 -10.00 16.05 -12.52
C GLY A 216 -10.74 17.14 -11.75
N LEU A 217 -11.60 16.80 -10.78
CA LEU A 217 -12.36 17.74 -9.95
C LEU A 217 -11.54 18.16 -8.73
N GLN A 218 -10.52 18.98 -8.98
CA GLN A 218 -9.51 19.35 -7.98
C GLN A 218 -10.09 20.21 -6.85
N ARG A 219 -10.87 21.23 -7.17
CA ARG A 219 -11.45 22.14 -6.17
C ARG A 219 -12.41 21.40 -5.26
N ARG A 220 -13.29 20.59 -5.85
CA ARG A 220 -14.25 19.77 -5.12
C ARG A 220 -13.58 18.74 -4.22
N GLY A 221 -12.62 18.00 -4.79
CA GLY A 221 -11.88 16.97 -4.07
C GLY A 221 -11.08 17.52 -2.90
N LEU A 222 -10.36 18.63 -3.11
CA LEU A 222 -9.57 19.27 -2.06
C LEU A 222 -10.43 19.80 -0.92
N GLN A 223 -11.62 20.36 -1.21
CA GLN A 223 -12.55 20.80 -0.16
C GLN A 223 -13.07 19.64 0.69
N LEU A 224 -13.44 18.51 0.07
CA LEU A 224 -13.90 17.33 0.80
C LEU A 224 -12.79 16.68 1.62
N MET A 225 -11.59 16.58 1.04
CA MET A 225 -10.41 16.07 1.73
C MET A 225 -10.06 16.96 2.93
N ALA A 226 -10.01 18.27 2.73
CA ALA A 226 -9.76 19.23 3.81
C ALA A 226 -10.85 19.17 4.88
N ALA A 227 -12.14 19.14 4.52
CA ALA A 227 -13.24 19.04 5.46
C ALA A 227 -13.15 17.76 6.30
N PHE A 228 -12.87 16.62 5.68
CA PHE A 228 -12.71 15.34 6.37
C PHE A 228 -11.53 15.37 7.34
N LEU A 229 -10.33 15.70 6.86
CA LEU A 229 -9.11 15.70 7.69
C LEU A 229 -9.17 16.76 8.79
N LEU A 230 -9.61 17.98 8.47
CA LEU A 230 -9.76 19.06 9.44
C LEU A 230 -10.83 18.71 10.48
N SER A 231 -11.92 18.04 10.10
CA SER A 231 -12.93 17.61 11.07
C SER A 231 -12.36 16.63 12.08
N ILE A 232 -11.61 15.61 11.63
CA ILE A 232 -10.95 14.64 12.53
C ILE A 232 -9.99 15.38 13.45
N TYR A 233 -9.11 16.21 12.89
CA TYR A 233 -8.13 16.96 13.66
C TYR A 233 -8.78 17.88 14.70
N LEU A 234 -9.79 18.67 14.32
CA LEU A 234 -10.46 19.59 15.25
C LEU A 234 -11.25 18.85 16.33
N LEU A 235 -11.91 17.75 15.97
CA LEU A 235 -12.66 16.94 16.93
C LEU A 235 -11.73 16.26 17.94
N ASP A 236 -10.57 15.78 17.51
CA ASP A 236 -9.55 15.21 18.39
C ASP A 236 -8.90 16.30 19.27
N LEU A 237 -8.44 17.40 18.65
CA LEU A 237 -7.79 18.52 19.32
C LEU A 237 -8.66 19.15 20.42
N LEU A 238 -9.94 19.40 20.11
CA LEU A 238 -10.90 19.97 21.05
C LEU A 238 -11.57 18.90 21.94
N ARG A 239 -11.19 17.63 21.75
CA ARG A 239 -11.76 16.46 22.43
C ARG A 239 -13.29 16.40 22.33
N LEU A 240 -13.85 16.75 21.19
CA LEU A 240 -15.29 16.80 20.95
C LEU A 240 -15.86 15.42 20.59
N SER A 241 -15.69 14.45 21.49
CA SER A 241 -16.09 13.04 21.27
C SER A 241 -17.57 12.88 20.89
N ALA A 242 -18.46 13.69 21.48
CA ALA A 242 -19.88 13.71 21.17
C ALA A 242 -20.20 14.05 19.70
N PHE A 243 -19.27 14.69 18.99
CA PHE A 243 -19.42 15.10 17.59
C PHE A 243 -18.64 14.19 16.63
N LEU A 244 -18.02 13.10 17.11
CA LEU A 244 -17.33 12.13 16.25
C LEU A 244 -18.24 11.48 15.20
N PHE A 245 -19.56 11.48 15.42
CA PHE A 245 -20.53 11.01 14.42
C PHE A 245 -20.57 11.89 13.14
N LEU A 246 -20.05 13.12 13.17
CA LEU A 246 -19.93 13.94 11.95
C LEU A 246 -18.89 13.39 10.97
N VAL A 247 -17.82 12.74 11.47
CA VAL A 247 -16.77 12.18 10.62
C VAL A 247 -17.31 11.16 9.62
N PRO A 248 -18.06 10.10 10.03
CA PRO A 248 -18.65 9.18 9.08
C PRO A 248 -19.70 9.85 8.17
N ILE A 249 -20.44 10.87 8.64
CA ILE A 249 -21.38 11.61 7.78
C ILE A 249 -20.65 12.33 6.64
N ILE A 250 -19.57 13.05 6.94
CA ILE A 250 -18.73 13.73 5.94
C ILE A 250 -18.11 12.71 4.98
N TRP A 251 -17.65 11.57 5.52
CA TRP A 251 -17.10 10.48 4.73
C TRP A 251 -18.13 9.90 3.75
N PHE A 252 -19.32 9.53 4.22
CA PHE A 252 -20.39 8.99 3.37
C PHE A 252 -20.82 9.99 2.31
N TYR A 253 -20.97 11.28 2.68
CA TYR A 253 -21.27 12.33 1.72
C TYR A 253 -20.21 12.38 0.61
N SER A 254 -18.93 12.43 0.98
CA SER A 254 -17.81 12.43 0.02
C SER A 254 -17.79 11.18 -0.86
N PHE A 255 -18.00 10.01 -0.27
CA PHE A 255 -18.00 8.73 -0.96
C PHE A 255 -19.11 8.64 -2.00
N PHE A 256 -20.36 8.90 -1.60
CA PHE A 256 -21.51 8.86 -2.52
C PHE A 256 -21.40 9.95 -3.60
N ASP A 257 -20.89 11.12 -3.24
CA ASP A 257 -20.65 12.20 -4.19
C ASP A 257 -19.64 11.79 -5.26
N ALA A 258 -18.51 11.19 -4.87
CA ALA A 258 -17.51 10.68 -5.80
C ALA A 258 -18.07 9.57 -6.73
N LEU A 259 -18.89 8.66 -6.20
CA LEU A 259 -19.56 7.63 -7.01
C LEU A 259 -20.54 8.26 -8.02
N GLN A 260 -21.29 9.28 -7.61
CA GLN A 260 -22.19 9.99 -8.50
C GLN A 260 -21.42 10.71 -9.63
N GLN A 261 -20.30 11.36 -9.30
CA GLN A 261 -19.45 12.00 -10.31
C GLN A 261 -18.83 10.98 -11.27
N THR A 262 -18.42 9.82 -10.76
CA THR A 262 -17.91 8.70 -11.57
C THR A 262 -18.97 8.17 -12.55
N ALA A 263 -20.24 8.13 -12.12
CA ALA A 263 -21.35 7.71 -12.98
C ALA A 263 -21.60 8.71 -14.13
N LYS A 264 -21.52 10.01 -13.84
CA LYS A 264 -21.64 11.11 -14.83
C LYS A 264 -20.42 11.22 -15.75
N TYR A 265 -19.24 10.84 -15.27
CA TYR A 265 -17.99 10.92 -16.00
C TYR A 265 -18.05 10.17 -17.34
N GLY A 266 -17.74 10.89 -18.42
CA GLY A 266 -17.76 10.38 -19.80
C GLY A 266 -19.14 10.35 -20.47
N LYS A 267 -20.21 10.74 -19.78
CA LYS A 267 -21.56 10.97 -20.35
C LYS A 267 -21.90 12.46 -20.42
N GLU A 268 -21.53 13.20 -19.38
CA GLU A 268 -21.76 14.65 -19.24
C GLU A 268 -20.43 15.37 -19.01
N ARG A 269 -20.34 16.67 -19.35
CA ARG A 269 -19.20 17.51 -18.96
C ARG A 269 -19.29 17.76 -17.46
N VAL A 270 -18.36 17.21 -16.70
CA VAL A 270 -18.26 17.45 -15.26
C VAL A 270 -17.45 18.72 -15.05
N ASN A 271 -18.09 19.80 -14.58
CA ASN A 271 -17.40 21.03 -14.23
C ASN A 271 -16.85 20.94 -12.80
N ASP A 272 -15.64 21.46 -12.58
CA ASP A 272 -15.02 21.52 -11.24
C ASP A 272 -15.58 22.70 -10.44
N GLU A 273 -16.81 22.52 -9.97
CA GLU A 273 -17.49 23.45 -9.08
C GLU A 273 -17.19 23.08 -7.61
N PRO A 274 -16.74 24.03 -6.79
CA PRO A 274 -16.54 23.80 -5.37
C PRO A 274 -17.90 23.51 -4.69
N ILE A 275 -17.88 22.71 -3.63
CA ILE A 275 -19.09 22.39 -2.85
C ILE A 275 -19.54 23.61 -2.03
N ILE A 276 -18.56 24.39 -1.60
CA ILE A 276 -18.79 25.62 -0.85
C ILE A 276 -18.06 26.74 -1.58
N ASP A 277 -18.81 27.56 -2.33
CA ASP A 277 -18.31 28.74 -3.02
C ASP A 277 -17.76 29.81 -2.06
N TYR A 278 -18.25 29.82 -0.82
CA TYR A 278 -18.10 30.92 0.13
C TYR A 278 -16.76 31.02 0.87
N PHE A 279 -15.88 30.00 0.77
CA PHE A 279 -14.62 29.96 1.53
C PHE A 279 -13.61 31.03 1.10
N ILE A 280 -13.61 31.42 -0.19
CA ILE A 280 -12.63 32.37 -0.72
C ILE A 280 -12.89 33.79 -0.20
N ASN A 281 -14.13 34.13 0.16
CA ASN A 281 -14.49 35.49 0.57
C ASN A 281 -14.49 35.71 2.11
N HIS A 282 -14.11 34.70 2.91
CA HIS A 282 -14.19 34.73 4.38
C HIS A 282 -12.82 34.54 5.07
N GLN A 283 -11.71 34.96 4.44
CA GLN A 283 -10.36 34.87 5.00
C GLN A 283 -10.25 35.41 6.44
N ARG A 284 -11.02 36.45 6.78
CA ARG A 284 -11.11 36.99 8.15
C ARG A 284 -11.58 35.95 9.17
N TRP A 285 -12.57 35.13 8.84
CA TRP A 285 -13.10 34.10 9.74
C TRP A 285 -12.14 32.91 9.87
N ILE A 286 -11.47 32.54 8.78
CA ILE A 286 -10.40 31.53 8.82
C ILE A 286 -9.27 32.02 9.74
N GLY A 287 -8.87 33.29 9.62
CA GLY A 287 -7.87 33.91 10.50
C GLY A 287 -8.30 33.94 11.97
N ILE A 288 -9.55 34.32 12.26
CA ILE A 288 -10.09 34.27 13.63
C ILE A 288 -10.07 32.84 14.17
N GLY A 289 -10.46 31.84 13.37
CA GLY A 289 -10.40 30.44 13.74
C GLY A 289 -8.99 29.96 14.07
N LEU A 290 -8.01 30.32 13.26
CA LEU A 290 -6.59 29.99 13.49
C LEU A 290 -6.04 30.67 14.76
N ILE A 291 -6.35 31.93 15.01
CA ILE A 291 -5.94 32.65 16.23
C ILE A 291 -6.57 31.98 17.46
N ALA A 292 -7.87 31.67 17.41
CA ALA A 292 -8.56 31.00 18.51
C ALA A 292 -7.97 29.60 18.78
N LEU A 293 -7.68 28.83 17.73
CA LEU A 293 -7.08 27.51 17.84
C LEU A 293 -5.65 27.57 18.40
N GLY A 294 -4.84 28.53 17.95
CA GLY A 294 -3.50 28.77 18.50
C GLY A 294 -3.55 29.20 19.97
N GLY A 295 -4.49 30.07 20.35
CA GLY A 295 -4.73 30.47 21.73
C GLY A 295 -5.18 29.30 22.62
N TYR A 296 -6.07 28.46 22.13
CA TYR A 296 -6.47 27.22 22.81
C TYR A 296 -5.27 26.30 23.04
N TYR A 297 -4.43 26.08 22.02
CA TYR A 297 -3.25 25.22 22.13
C TYR A 297 -2.23 25.75 23.13
N LEU A 298 -1.94 27.06 23.11
CA LEU A 298 -1.07 27.69 24.10
C LEU A 298 -1.64 27.57 25.52
N LEU A 299 -2.95 27.75 25.68
CA LEU A 299 -3.61 27.60 26.97
C LEU A 299 -3.49 26.16 27.49
N ASP A 300 -3.82 25.18 26.64
CA ASP A 300 -3.87 23.76 26.98
C ASP A 300 -2.49 23.16 27.28
N GLN A 301 -1.52 23.43 26.41
CA GLN A 301 -0.20 22.78 26.44
C GLN A 301 0.85 23.56 27.23
N THR A 302 0.66 24.87 27.43
CA THR A 302 1.66 25.72 28.09
C THR A 302 1.12 26.36 29.36
N VAL A 303 0.04 27.14 29.26
CA VAL A 303 -0.43 27.94 30.40
C VAL A 303 -0.99 27.06 31.51
N LEU A 304 -1.83 26.07 31.19
CA LEU A 304 -2.47 25.22 32.18
C LEU A 304 -1.51 24.35 32.98
N PRO A 305 -0.49 23.69 32.38
CA PRO A 305 0.52 22.97 33.15
C PRO A 305 1.26 23.87 34.15
N ILE A 306 1.69 25.05 33.70
CA ILE A 306 2.39 26.02 34.56
C ILE A 306 1.50 26.47 35.73
N LEU A 307 0.24 26.82 35.45
CA LEU A 307 -0.70 27.22 36.48
C LEU A 307 -1.04 26.06 37.42
N ASN A 308 -1.16 24.84 36.90
CA ASN A 308 -1.44 23.65 37.70
C ASN A 308 -0.32 23.39 38.70
N ASP A 309 0.95 23.47 38.28
CA ASP A 309 2.09 23.24 39.18
C ASP A 309 2.16 24.29 40.29
N TYR A 310 1.89 25.56 39.96
CA TYR A 310 1.86 26.65 40.93
C TYR A 310 0.71 26.48 41.95
N PHE A 311 -0.51 26.20 41.48
CA PHE A 311 -1.69 26.07 42.34
C PHE A 311 -1.72 24.76 43.14
N ALA A 312 -1.21 23.66 42.58
CA ALA A 312 -1.10 22.40 43.31
C ALA A 312 -0.13 22.54 44.50
N THR A 313 0.97 23.26 44.31
CA THR A 313 1.99 23.44 45.36
C THR A 313 1.51 24.37 46.48
N ILE A 314 0.81 25.45 46.16
CA ILE A 314 0.43 26.48 47.14
C ILE A 314 -0.93 26.19 47.79
N PHE A 315 -1.91 25.75 46.99
CA PHE A 315 -3.31 25.60 47.42
C PHE A 315 -3.76 24.15 47.51
N ASN A 316 -2.92 23.18 47.11
CA ASN A 316 -3.27 21.75 47.04
C ASN A 316 -4.48 21.47 46.12
N ILE A 317 -4.69 22.35 45.13
CA ILE A 317 -5.77 22.24 44.13
C ILE A 317 -5.16 21.84 42.79
N HIS A 318 -5.68 20.76 42.21
CA HIS A 318 -5.26 20.26 40.90
C HIS A 318 -6.11 20.89 39.79
N LEU A 319 -5.67 22.04 39.28
CA LEU A 319 -6.38 22.84 38.29
C LEU A 319 -6.62 22.09 36.97
N SER A 320 -5.64 21.29 36.56
CA SER A 320 -5.72 20.43 35.36
C SER A 320 -6.88 19.44 35.44
N ALA A 321 -7.11 18.83 36.60
CA ALA A 321 -8.18 17.86 36.79
C ALA A 321 -9.58 18.50 36.65
N LEU A 322 -9.75 19.73 37.13
CA LEU A 322 -11.00 20.48 36.96
C LEU A 322 -11.20 20.90 35.50
N TYR A 323 -10.15 21.38 34.85
CA TYR A 323 -10.19 21.77 33.45
C TYR A 323 -10.58 20.59 32.55
N TYR A 324 -9.84 19.48 32.58
CA TYR A 324 -10.13 18.34 31.71
C TYR A 324 -11.50 17.70 31.98
N ARG A 325 -12.00 17.76 33.21
CA ARG A 325 -13.31 17.18 33.57
C ARG A 325 -14.50 18.05 33.14
N TYR A 326 -14.40 19.37 33.32
CA TYR A 326 -15.54 20.27 33.16
C TYR A 326 -15.47 21.15 31.92
N PHE A 327 -14.28 21.56 31.48
CA PHE A 327 -14.14 22.49 30.36
C PHE A 327 -14.63 21.88 29.05
N GLN A 328 -14.21 20.66 28.75
CA GLN A 328 -14.63 19.92 27.56
C GLN A 328 -16.15 19.72 27.53
N THR A 329 -16.73 19.26 28.65
CA THR A 329 -18.18 19.09 28.81
C THR A 329 -18.93 20.42 28.65
N SER A 330 -18.36 21.52 29.16
CA SER A 330 -18.93 22.86 29.04
C SER A 330 -18.94 23.35 27.59
N ILE A 331 -17.85 23.15 26.84
CA ILE A 331 -17.77 23.51 25.41
C ILE A 331 -18.81 22.72 24.61
N VAL A 332 -18.89 21.40 24.80
CA VAL A 332 -19.87 20.55 24.10
C VAL A 332 -21.29 21.02 24.42
N ALA A 333 -21.60 21.27 25.69
CA ALA A 333 -22.91 21.76 26.11
C ALA A 333 -23.25 23.12 25.47
N LEU A 334 -22.31 24.07 25.48
CA LEU A 334 -22.51 25.38 24.87
C LEU A 334 -22.71 25.30 23.35
N LEU A 335 -21.96 24.44 22.66
CA LEU A 335 -22.13 24.23 21.21
C LEU A 335 -23.51 23.64 20.88
N LEU A 336 -23.98 22.66 21.66
CA LEU A 336 -25.29 22.06 21.45
C LEU A 336 -26.43 23.04 21.77
N ILE A 337 -26.35 23.75 22.90
CA ILE A 337 -27.36 24.75 23.29
C ILE A 337 -27.40 25.90 22.28
N GLY A 338 -26.23 26.45 21.93
CA GLY A 338 -26.13 27.53 20.94
C GLY A 338 -26.58 27.11 19.55
N GLY A 339 -26.21 25.91 19.11
CA GLY A 339 -26.67 25.33 17.84
C GLY A 339 -28.18 25.13 17.83
N GLY A 340 -28.74 24.55 18.89
CA GLY A 340 -30.19 24.38 19.05
C GLY A 340 -30.95 25.72 19.05
N PHE A 341 -30.45 26.71 19.80
CA PHE A 341 -31.04 28.04 19.84
C PHE A 341 -31.01 28.74 18.47
N LYS A 342 -29.90 28.62 17.74
CA LYS A 342 -29.78 29.17 16.38
C LYS A 342 -30.76 28.51 15.39
N LEU A 343 -30.99 27.21 15.50
CA LEU A 343 -31.96 26.49 14.66
C LEU A 343 -33.40 26.91 14.98
N LEU A 344 -33.72 27.15 16.25
CA LEU A 344 -35.04 27.64 16.68
C LEU A 344 -35.34 29.06 16.16
N LEU A 345 -34.31 29.89 15.98
CA LEU A 345 -34.41 31.26 15.46
C LEU A 345 -34.60 31.36 13.93
N GLY A 346 -34.84 30.24 13.24
CA GLY A 346 -35.06 30.08 11.79
C GLY A 346 -35.14 31.37 10.95
N ASN A 347 -34.28 31.46 9.94
CA ASN A 347 -34.13 32.65 9.10
C ASN A 347 -35.51 33.11 8.57
N LYS A 348 -35.97 34.30 8.99
CA LYS A 348 -37.19 34.93 8.46
C LYS A 348 -36.92 35.28 6.99
N GLU A 349 -37.28 34.37 6.11
CA GLU A 349 -37.23 34.62 4.68
C GLU A 349 -38.24 35.70 4.34
N ASN A 350 -37.73 36.81 3.80
CA ASN A 350 -38.51 37.91 3.25
C ASN A 350 -39.38 37.35 2.11
N LYS A 351 -40.63 36.98 2.41
CA LYS A 351 -41.66 36.72 1.40
C LYS A 351 -42.05 38.04 0.75
N GLY A 352 -41.25 38.47 -0.22
CA GLY A 352 -41.63 39.48 -1.19
C GLY A 352 -42.55 38.87 -2.26
N GLY A 353 -43.84 39.17 -2.13
CA GLY A 353 -44.80 39.38 -3.23
C GLY A 353 -45.09 38.27 -4.25
N THR A 354 -46.36 37.85 -4.30
CA THR A 354 -47.04 37.75 -5.59
C THR A 354 -48.50 38.19 -5.44
N LYS A 355 -48.82 39.18 -6.27
CA LYS A 355 -50.07 39.82 -6.65
C LYS A 355 -51.33 38.95 -6.52
N GLU A 356 -52.39 39.54 -5.96
CA GLU A 356 -53.69 39.67 -6.64
C GLU A 356 -54.15 41.13 -6.53
#